data_AF-A0A3Q1G989-F1
#
_entry.id   AF-A0A3Q1G989-F1
#
_cell.length_a   1.000
_cell.length_b   1.000
_cell.length_c   1.000
_cell.angle_alpha   90.00
_cell.angle_beta   90.00
_cell.angle_gamma   90.00
#
_symmetry.space_group_name_H-M   'P 1'
#
loop_
_entity.id
_entity.type
_entity.pdbx_description
1 polymer ?
#
loop_
_entity_poly.entity_id
_entity_poly.type
_entity_poly.pdbx_seq_one_letter_code
_entity_poly.pdbx_strand_id
1 'polypeptide(L)'
;MAGCCVFGCTNRNTQEGLNLYRIPRDSRPFLQAIKRVDTINNAFVCSAHFISGKSSLDWQSPDFVPSVFVYTKQSKRPEVKMERNEYDNLNLRHRQLQDEYVNLKQEFTKPQAENHKLKEKLEKSTISCSTVKSHIGKLFFFPPLG
;
A
#
# COMPACT_ATOMS: atom_id res chain seq x y z
N MET A 1 20.99 30.26 18.43
CA MET A 1 21.58 29.17 17.62
C MET A 1 20.49 28.18 17.26
N ALA A 2 20.32 27.85 15.99
CA ALA A 2 19.36 26.83 15.56
C ALA A 2 19.96 25.43 15.77
N GLY A 3 19.20 24.55 16.41
CA GLY A 3 19.55 23.15 16.66
C GLY A 3 18.48 22.21 16.14
N CYS A 4 18.84 20.95 15.95
CA CYS A 4 17.88 19.92 15.57
C CYS A 4 16.84 19.73 16.68
N CYS A 5 15.57 19.69 16.32
CA CYS A 5 14.46 19.50 17.25
C CYS A 5 14.19 18.03 17.56
N VAL A 6 14.85 17.08 16.89
CA VAL A 6 14.65 15.66 17.14
C VAL A 6 15.14 15.30 18.54
N PHE A 7 14.36 14.50 19.27
CA PHE A 7 14.70 14.10 20.63
C PHE A 7 16.05 13.37 20.70
N GLY A 8 16.91 13.80 21.62
CA GLY A 8 18.26 13.23 21.80
C GLY A 8 19.28 13.61 20.72
N CYS A 9 18.88 14.40 19.71
CA CYS A 9 19.81 14.91 18.72
C CYS A 9 20.53 16.16 19.25
N THR A 10 21.86 16.15 19.24
CA THR A 10 22.70 17.28 19.67
C THR A 10 23.22 18.10 18.49
N ASN A 11 22.77 17.79 17.27
CA ASN A 11 23.26 18.44 16.06
C ASN A 11 22.82 19.91 15.99
N ARG A 12 23.77 20.75 15.56
CA ARG A 12 23.61 22.21 15.50
C ARG A 12 24.07 22.73 14.14
N ASN A 13 23.61 23.93 13.77
CA ASN A 13 23.99 24.59 12.53
C ASN A 13 25.50 24.93 12.43
N THR A 14 26.25 24.77 13.51
CA THR A 14 27.68 25.07 13.58
C THR A 14 28.56 23.86 13.23
N GLN A 15 27.98 22.68 13.02
CA GLN A 15 28.73 21.48 12.67
C GLN A 15 28.91 21.38 11.15
N GLU A 16 30.13 21.13 10.70
CA GLU A 16 30.43 20.98 9.27
C GLU A 16 29.76 19.73 8.68
N GLY A 17 29.21 19.87 7.47
CA GLY A 17 28.55 18.78 6.75
C GLY A 17 27.11 18.47 7.17
N LEU A 18 26.53 19.25 8.09
CA LEU A 18 25.14 19.08 8.52
C LEU A 18 24.26 20.24 8.06
N ASN A 19 23.20 19.90 7.31
CA ASN A 19 22.19 20.87 6.89
C ASN A 19 21.00 20.82 7.86
N LEU A 20 20.47 21.98 8.22
CA LEU A 20 19.24 22.10 8.99
C LEU A 20 18.07 22.46 8.08
N TYR A 21 17.06 21.59 8.01
CA TYR A 21 15.85 21.79 7.24
C TYR A 21 14.72 22.26 8.13
N ARG A 22 14.02 23.33 7.73
CA ARG A 22 12.90 23.88 8.49
C ARG A 22 11.66 22.98 8.34
N ILE A 23 11.01 22.67 9.46
CA ILE A 23 9.74 21.95 9.42
C ILE A 23 8.65 22.89 8.89
N PRO A 24 7.85 22.46 7.87
CA PRO A 24 6.71 23.25 7.42
C PRO A 24 5.71 23.47 8.56
N ARG A 25 5.09 24.65 8.61
CA ARG A 25 3.98 24.89 9.54
C ARG A 25 2.85 23.91 9.23
N ASP A 26 2.26 23.33 10.27
CA ASP A 26 1.14 22.38 10.18
C ASP A 26 1.44 21.06 9.46
N SER A 27 2.71 20.63 9.44
CA SER A 27 3.09 19.34 8.88
C SER A 27 2.81 18.17 9.86
N ARG A 28 1.56 17.68 9.86
CA ARG A 28 1.18 16.47 10.61
C ARG A 28 2.12 15.27 10.37
N PRO A 29 2.60 14.99 9.14
CA PRO A 29 3.53 13.88 8.90
C PRO A 29 4.86 14.03 9.66
N PHE A 30 5.40 15.25 9.76
CA PHE A 30 6.63 15.51 10.51
C PHE A 30 6.44 15.36 12.02
N LEU A 31 5.31 15.85 12.55
CA LEU A 31 4.99 15.71 13.97
C LEU A 31 4.84 14.24 14.37
N GLN A 32 4.17 13.45 13.52
CA GLN A 32 4.01 12.01 13.71
C GLN A 32 5.36 11.28 13.67
N ALA A 33 6.22 11.61 12.71
CA ALA A 33 7.53 11.00 12.56
C ALA A 33 8.45 11.28 13.77
N ILE A 34 8.45 12.52 14.27
CA ILE A 34 9.26 12.94 15.42
C ILE A 34 8.60 12.53 16.76
N LYS A 35 7.41 11.89 16.71
CA LYS A 35 6.62 11.45 17.87
C LYS A 35 6.39 12.58 18.89
N ARG A 36 6.10 13.78 18.41
CA ARG A 36 5.75 14.94 19.25
C ARG A 36 4.27 15.26 19.13
N VAL A 37 3.65 15.56 20.27
CA VAL A 37 2.24 15.94 20.37
C VAL A 37 2.06 17.44 20.13
N ASP A 38 3.05 18.25 20.50
CA ASP A 38 2.95 19.71 20.45
C ASP A 38 3.35 20.30 19.10
N THR A 39 2.74 21.44 18.77
CA THR A 39 3.06 22.25 17.60
C THR A 39 4.49 22.79 17.68
N ILE A 40 5.37 22.29 16.81
CA ILE A 40 6.76 22.72 16.79
C ILE A 40 6.89 23.95 15.88
N ASN A 41 6.82 25.15 16.48
CA ASN A 41 6.99 26.40 15.76
C ASN A 41 8.47 26.68 15.49
N ASN A 42 8.81 27.04 14.24
CA ASN A 42 10.15 27.46 13.82
C ASN A 42 11.27 26.46 14.14
N ALA A 43 10.98 25.16 14.13
CA ALA A 43 11.98 24.13 14.35
C ALA A 43 12.68 23.65 13.09
N PHE A 44 13.85 23.06 13.32
CA PHE A 44 14.72 22.50 12.31
C PHE A 44 15.00 21.03 12.58
N VAL A 45 15.19 20.26 11.52
CA VAL A 45 15.65 18.87 11.55
C VAL A 45 16.94 18.78 10.77
N CYS A 46 17.96 18.14 11.33
CA CYS A 46 19.24 17.98 10.61
C CYS A 46 19.18 16.90 9.54
N SER A 47 20.05 17.01 8.54
CA SER A 47 20.24 16.05 7.44
C SER A 47 20.37 14.60 7.90
N ALA A 48 20.98 14.34 9.06
CA ALA A 48 21.14 12.99 9.60
C ALA A 48 19.82 12.22 9.83
N HIS A 49 18.66 12.89 9.81
CA HIS A 49 17.36 12.24 9.97
C HIS A 49 16.68 11.86 8.65
N PHE A 50 17.31 12.13 7.51
CA PHE A 50 16.86 11.75 6.18
C PHE A 50 17.80 10.68 5.61
N ILE A 51 17.27 9.72 4.87
CA ILE A 51 18.01 8.57 4.32
C ILE A 51 19.09 9.06 3.35
N SER A 52 18.76 10.00 2.46
CA SER A 52 19.75 10.61 1.55
C SER A 52 20.56 11.74 2.17
N GLY A 53 20.28 12.11 3.42
CA GLY A 53 20.84 13.32 4.03
C GLY A 53 20.19 14.63 3.54
N LYS A 54 19.13 14.57 2.72
CA LYS A 54 18.43 15.74 2.19
C LYS A 54 16.92 15.58 2.34
N SER A 55 16.21 16.66 2.69
CA SER A 55 14.75 16.64 2.69
C SER A 55 14.22 16.71 1.26
N SER A 56 13.26 15.85 0.93
CA SER A 56 12.52 15.93 -0.33
C SER A 56 11.18 16.66 -0.15
N LEU A 57 10.68 17.28 -1.23
CA LEU A 57 9.32 17.83 -1.30
C LEU A 57 8.32 16.82 -1.89
N ASP A 58 8.81 15.71 -2.47
CA ASP A 58 7.98 14.71 -3.12
C ASP A 58 7.38 13.75 -2.08
N TRP A 59 6.05 13.68 -1.96
CA TRP A 59 5.39 12.82 -0.96
C TRP A 59 5.65 11.32 -1.16
N GLN A 60 6.09 10.90 -2.35
CA GLN A 60 6.48 9.52 -2.67
C GLN A 60 7.93 9.22 -2.23
N SER A 61 8.73 10.25 -1.95
CA SER A 61 10.11 10.08 -1.53
C SER A 61 10.15 9.62 -0.07
N PRO A 62 11.01 8.63 0.26
CA PRO A 62 11.22 8.24 1.66
C PRO A 62 11.91 9.34 2.49
N ASP A 63 12.45 10.37 1.83
CA ASP A 63 13.05 11.57 2.42
C ASP A 63 12.07 12.74 2.56
N PHE A 64 10.79 12.55 2.25
CA PHE A 64 9.75 13.55 2.47
C PHE A 64 9.60 13.92 3.95
N VAL A 65 9.79 12.94 4.84
CA VAL A 65 9.73 13.09 6.30
C VAL A 65 10.98 12.49 6.93
N PRO A 66 11.44 13.01 8.08
CA PRO A 66 12.55 12.41 8.80
C PRO A 66 12.17 10.99 9.26
N SER A 67 13.01 10.02 8.93
CA SER A 67 12.76 8.59 9.18
C SER A 67 13.92 7.90 9.90
N VAL A 68 15.11 8.51 9.90
CA VAL A 68 16.32 7.97 10.53
C VAL A 68 16.46 8.51 11.95
N PHE A 69 16.12 7.70 12.94
CA PHE A 69 16.24 8.08 14.35
C PHE A 69 17.20 7.13 15.08
N VAL A 70 18.35 7.64 15.52
CA VAL A 70 19.36 6.88 16.29
C VAL A 70 18.95 6.73 17.78
N TYR A 71 17.73 7.15 18.15
CA TYR A 71 17.16 6.84 19.46
C TYR A 71 16.73 5.36 19.52
N THR A 72 17.70 4.47 19.42
CA THR A 72 17.63 3.08 19.85
C THR A 72 18.27 2.93 21.24
N LYS A 73 18.12 3.92 22.12
CA LYS A 73 18.02 3.57 23.54
C LYS A 73 16.65 2.97 23.73
N GLN A 74 16.61 1.64 23.57
CA GLN A 74 15.61 0.75 24.14
C GLN A 74 14.34 1.52 24.52
N SER A 75 13.42 1.70 23.56
CA SER A 75 12.09 1.35 24.01
C SER A 75 12.29 -0.09 24.47
N LYS A 76 12.40 -0.28 25.79
CA LYS A 76 11.58 -1.31 26.38
C LYS A 76 10.24 -1.01 25.73
N ARG A 77 9.93 -1.70 24.61
CA ARG A 77 8.58 -2.17 24.41
C ARG A 77 8.25 -2.61 25.84
N PRO A 78 7.18 -2.12 26.48
CA PRO A 78 6.63 -2.97 27.51
C PRO A 78 6.66 -4.33 26.83
N GLU A 79 7.43 -5.29 27.36
CA GLU A 79 7.03 -6.66 27.17
C GLU A 79 5.64 -6.59 27.76
N VAL A 80 4.67 -6.32 26.88
CA VAL A 80 3.29 -6.60 27.14
C VAL A 80 3.43 -8.09 27.31
N LYS A 81 3.51 -8.51 28.57
CA LYS A 81 3.38 -9.89 28.96
C LYS A 81 1.95 -10.19 28.57
N MET A 82 1.76 -10.40 27.27
CA MET A 82 0.50 -10.75 26.68
C MET A 82 0.15 -12.04 27.38
N GLU A 83 -0.96 -12.01 28.09
CA GLU A 83 -1.36 -13.18 28.85
C GLU A 83 -1.51 -14.33 27.85
N ARG A 84 -1.07 -15.53 28.22
CA ARG A 84 -1.08 -16.69 27.30
C ARG A 84 -2.43 -16.86 26.60
N ASN A 85 -3.52 -16.60 27.35
CA ASN A 85 -4.88 -16.61 26.85
C ASN A 85 -5.12 -15.60 25.71
N GLU A 86 -4.57 -14.39 25.81
CA GLU A 86 -4.74 -13.36 24.78
C GLU A 86 -3.98 -13.73 23.50
N TYR A 87 -2.79 -14.31 23.64
CA TYR A 87 -2.02 -14.85 22.51
C TYR A 87 -2.74 -16.02 21.82
N ASP A 88 -3.29 -16.95 22.61
CA ASP A 88 -4.04 -18.10 22.09
C ASP A 88 -5.33 -17.64 21.37
N ASN A 89 -6.02 -16.63 21.90
CA ASN A 89 -7.18 -16.02 21.25
C ASN A 89 -6.81 -15.34 19.92
N LEU A 90 -5.71 -14.59 19.88
CA LEU A 90 -5.24 -13.96 18.63
C LEU A 90 -4.88 -15.00 17.58
N ASN A 91 -4.19 -16.08 17.96
CA ASN A 91 -3.84 -17.16 17.04
C ASN A 91 -5.06 -17.90 16.53
N LEU A 92 -6.05 -18.14 17.38
CA LEU A 92 -7.32 -18.73 16.96
C LEU A 92 -8.02 -17.85 15.93
N ARG A 93 -8.08 -16.54 16.20
CA ARG A 93 -8.69 -15.57 15.28
C ARG A 93 -7.93 -15.46 13.97
N HIS A 94 -6.60 -15.50 14.01
CA HIS A 94 -5.78 -15.51 12.82
C HIS A 94 -6.05 -16.75 11.95
N ARG A 95 -6.18 -17.93 12.56
CA ARG A 95 -6.55 -19.16 11.84
C ARG A 95 -7.95 -19.05 11.22
N GLN A 96 -8.93 -18.57 11.98
CA GLN A 96 -10.30 -18.38 11.47
C GLN A 96 -10.33 -17.46 10.25
N LEU A 97 -9.61 -16.33 10.31
CA LEU A 97 -9.52 -15.40 9.19
C LEU A 97 -8.81 -16.01 7.96
N GLN A 98 -7.81 -16.87 8.18
CA GLN A 98 -7.15 -17.59 7.09
C GLN A 98 -8.10 -18.59 6.43
N ASP A 99 -8.86 -19.35 7.22
CA ASP A 99 -9.83 -20.31 6.70
C ASP A 99 -10.95 -19.59 5.92
N GLU A 100 -11.46 -18.48 6.46
CA GLU A 100 -12.46 -17.64 5.80
C GLU A 100 -11.92 -17.05 4.49
N TYR A 101 -10.68 -16.54 4.48
CA TYR A 101 -10.03 -16.04 3.27
C TYR A 101 -9.88 -17.12 2.20
N VAL A 102 -9.47 -18.34 2.58
CA VAL A 102 -9.34 -19.47 1.65
C VAL A 102 -10.71 -19.85 1.09
N ASN A 103 -11.75 -19.89 1.93
CA ASN A 103 -13.10 -20.21 1.49
C ASN A 103 -13.64 -19.14 0.52
N LEU A 104 -13.56 -17.86 0.87
CA LEU A 104 -13.99 -16.77 -0.02
C LEU A 104 -13.27 -16.82 -1.36
N LYS A 105 -11.97 -17.10 -1.36
CA LYS A 105 -11.18 -17.22 -2.58
C LYS A 105 -11.72 -18.35 -3.46
N GLN A 106 -12.07 -19.49 -2.87
CA GLN A 106 -12.67 -20.61 -3.61
C GLN A 106 -14.06 -20.24 -4.15
N GLU A 107 -14.90 -19.60 -3.33
CA GLU A 107 -16.23 -19.13 -3.72
C GLU A 107 -16.17 -18.15 -4.90
N PHE A 108 -15.12 -17.34 -5.00
CA PHE A 108 -14.93 -16.43 -6.14
C PHE A 108 -14.41 -17.16 -7.38
N THR A 109 -13.53 -18.16 -7.22
CA THR A 109 -12.98 -18.90 -8.37
C THR A 109 -14.01 -19.76 -9.09
N LYS A 110 -15.02 -20.28 -8.39
CA LYS A 110 -16.10 -21.11 -8.97
C LYS A 110 -16.90 -20.37 -10.06
N PRO A 111 -17.57 -19.23 -9.76
CA PRO A 111 -18.31 -18.48 -10.75
C PRO A 111 -17.40 -17.88 -11.82
N GLN A 112 -16.13 -17.57 -11.51
CA GLN A 112 -15.18 -17.15 -12.55
C GLN A 112 -14.92 -18.24 -13.59
N ALA A 113 -14.71 -19.48 -13.14
CA ALA A 113 -14.52 -20.62 -14.04
C ALA A 113 -15.80 -20.95 -14.85
N GLU A 114 -16.98 -20.87 -14.21
CA GLU A 114 -18.26 -21.05 -14.91
C GLU A 114 -18.48 -19.97 -15.96
N ASN A 115 -18.23 -18.71 -15.62
CA ASN A 115 -18.33 -17.59 -16.56
C ASN A 115 -17.36 -17.75 -17.74
N HIS A 116 -16.13 -18.21 -17.50
CA HIS A 116 -15.18 -18.52 -18.57
C HIS A 116 -15.73 -19.61 -19.51
N LYS A 117 -16.24 -20.71 -18.96
CA LYS A 117 -16.83 -21.81 -19.74
C LYS A 117 -18.06 -21.38 -20.53
N LEU A 118 -18.90 -20.52 -19.96
CA LEU A 118 -20.07 -19.96 -20.64
C LEU A 118 -19.66 -19.03 -21.79
N LYS A 119 -18.63 -18.21 -21.62
CA LYS A 119 -18.06 -17.37 -22.69
C LYS A 119 -17.56 -18.22 -23.86
N GLU A 120 -16.78 -19.28 -23.60
CA GLU A 120 -16.32 -20.18 -24.65
C GLU A 120 -17.47 -20.87 -25.39
N LYS A 121 -18.51 -21.29 -24.67
CA LYS A 121 -19.71 -21.88 -25.30
C LYS A 121 -20.44 -20.87 -26.18
N LEU A 122 -20.54 -19.62 -25.73
CA LEU A 122 -21.16 -18.54 -26.48
C LEU A 122 -20.39 -18.23 -27.77
N GLU A 123 -19.06 -18.16 -27.70
CA GLU A 123 -18.18 -17.97 -28.86
C GLU A 123 -18.35 -19.11 -29.88
N LYS A 124 -18.34 -20.37 -29.42
CA LYS A 124 -18.57 -21.53 -30.31
C LYS A 124 -19.95 -21.51 -30.96
N SER A 125 -20.97 -21.07 -30.23
CA SER A 125 -22.35 -21.02 -30.71
C SER A 125 -22.58 -19.86 -31.69
N THR A 126 -21.93 -18.71 -31.48
CA THR A 126 -21.99 -17.56 -32.39
C THR A 126 -21.29 -17.85 -33.73
N ILE A 127 -20.19 -18.60 -33.71
CA ILE A 127 -19.53 -19.09 -34.94
C ILE A 127 -20.44 -20.09 -35.69
N SER A 128 -21.12 -20.99 -34.98
CA SER A 128 -22.08 -21.93 -35.58
C SER A 128 -23.27 -21.19 -36.22
N CYS A 129 -23.89 -20.26 -35.49
CA CYS A 129 -25.08 -19.54 -35.97
C CYS A 129 -24.77 -18.64 -37.18
N SER A 130 -23.60 -17.99 -37.22
CA SER A 130 -23.16 -17.21 -38.39
C SER A 130 -22.89 -18.09 -39.62
N THR A 131 -22.35 -19.30 -39.43
CA THR A 131 -22.15 -20.29 -40.50
C THR A 131 -23.49 -20.77 -41.08
N VAL A 132 -24.46 -21.05 -40.22
CA VAL A 132 -25.84 -21.41 -40.64
C VAL A 132 -26.50 -20.25 -41.38
N LYS A 133 -26.39 -19.01 -40.88
CA LYS A 133 -26.92 -17.82 -41.55
C LYS A 133 -26.31 -17.63 -42.94
N SER A 134 -25.01 -17.89 -43.09
CA SER A 134 -24.30 -17.84 -44.38
C SER A 134 -24.78 -18.93 -45.36
N HIS A 135 -25.02 -20.16 -44.89
CA HIS A 135 -25.55 -21.23 -45.73
C HIS A 135 -27.01 -20.99 -46.16
N ILE A 136 -27.83 -20.45 -45.27
CA ILE A 136 -29.21 -20.06 -45.59
C ILE A 136 -29.22 -18.95 -46.65
N GLY A 137 -28.38 -17.92 -46.51
CA GLY A 137 -28.26 -16.86 -47.52
C GLY A 137 -27.88 -17.36 -48.91
N LYS A 138 -27.10 -18.45 -49.00
CA LYS A 138 -26.74 -19.10 -50.27
C LYS A 138 -27.89 -19.92 -50.87
N LEU A 139 -28.78 -20.47 -50.05
CA LEU A 139 -29.94 -21.26 -50.51
C LEU A 139 -31.06 -20.38 -51.08
N PHE A 140 -31.12 -19.10 -50.71
CA PHE A 140 -32.14 -18.16 -51.21
C PHE A 140 -31.71 -17.37 -52.46
N PHE A 141 -30.46 -17.54 -52.93
CA PHE A 141 -30.00 -17.01 -54.21
C PHE A 141 -30.25 -18.02 -55.32
N PHE A 142 -31.52 -18.19 -55.72
CA PHE A 142 -31.82 -18.79 -57.02
C PHE A 142 -31.79 -17.68 -58.08
N PRO A 143 -31.00 -17.81 -59.16
CA PRO A 143 -31.08 -16.86 -60.27
C PRO A 143 -32.49 -16.96 -60.88
N PRO A 144 -33.05 -15.84 -61.36
CA PRO A 144 -34.34 -15.87 -62.03
C PRO A 144 -34.22 -16.79 -63.25
N LEU A 145 -35.07 -17.82 -63.30
CA LEU A 145 -35.22 -18.68 -64.46
C LEU A 145 -35.73 -17.79 -65.61
N GLY A 146 -34.84 -17.47 -66.54
CA GLY A 146 -35.11 -16.81 -67.81
C GLY A 146 -35.17 -17.82 -68.94
#